data_AF-A0AAN0M1U5-F1
#
_entry.id   AF-A0AAN0M1U5-F1
#
_cell.length_a   1.000
_cell.length_b   1.000
_cell.length_c   1.000
_cell.angle_alpha   90.00
_cell.angle_beta   90.00
_cell.angle_gamma   90.00
#
_symmetry.space_group_name_H-M   'P 1'
#
loop_
_entity.id
_entity.type
_entity.pdbx_description
1 polymer ?
#
loop_
_entity_poly.entity_id
_entity_poly.type
_entity_poly.pdbx_seq_one_letter_code
_entity_poly.pdbx_strand_id
1 'polypeptide(L)'
;MQLRQQGYLVRGLWALLVLAAVGAAFEGRWALTFVALATLALAVAPLVLASRLDITLPLPFVAAATIFVIASVFMGEAFDFYERFWWWDIALHGSSAIGFGLVGFIFVLMMFEGDRFAAPLGIMSDGIRTCGDRGCVLGDL
;
A
#
# COMPACT_ATOMS: atom_id res chain seq x y z
N MET A 1 -18.20 -10.11 -13.48
CA MET A 1 -17.24 -9.83 -14.57
C MET A 1 -16.74 -8.37 -14.49
N GLN A 2 -15.81 -8.08 -13.58
CA GLN A 2 -15.22 -6.73 -13.41
C GLN A 2 -13.71 -6.71 -13.69
N LEU A 3 -13.20 -7.68 -14.45
CA LEU A 3 -11.85 -7.68 -15.01
C LEU A 3 -11.63 -6.61 -16.08
N ARG A 4 -12.69 -5.90 -16.52
CA ARG A 4 -12.69 -5.09 -17.73
C ARG A 4 -12.03 -3.72 -17.58
N GLN A 5 -11.89 -3.20 -16.35
CA GLN A 5 -11.14 -1.97 -16.06
C GLN A 5 -9.80 -2.21 -15.35
N GLN A 6 -9.14 -3.35 -15.56
CA GLN A 6 -7.69 -3.35 -15.37
C GLN A 6 -7.13 -2.34 -16.37
N GLY A 7 -6.63 -1.22 -15.85
CA GLY A 7 -6.06 -0.16 -16.66
C GLY A 7 -5.06 -0.76 -17.65
N TYR A 8 -5.11 -0.30 -18.91
CA TYR A 8 -4.23 -0.78 -19.98
C TYR A 8 -2.76 -0.86 -19.55
N LEU A 9 -2.34 0.01 -18.63
CA LEU A 9 -1.04 0.01 -17.98
C LEU A 9 -0.69 -1.32 -17.29
N VAL A 10 -1.53 -1.83 -16.39
CA VAL A 10 -1.23 -3.06 -15.62
C VAL A 10 -1.13 -4.27 -16.54
N ARG A 11 -2.05 -4.37 -17.50
CA ARG A 11 -1.99 -5.45 -18.51
C ARG A 11 -0.76 -5.33 -19.39
N GLY A 12 -0.35 -4.11 -19.74
CA GLY A 12 0.88 -3.85 -20.48
C GLY A 12 2.12 -4.30 -19.70
N LEU A 13 2.17 -4.03 -18.39
CA LEU A 13 3.27 -4.47 -17.52
C LEU A 13 3.35 -5.99 -17.42
N TRP A 14 2.22 -6.68 -17.25
CA TRP A 14 2.22 -8.15 -17.24
C TRP A 14 2.57 -8.74 -18.59
N ALA A 15 2.07 -8.17 -19.69
CA ALA A 15 2.44 -8.59 -21.04
C ALA A 15 3.95 -8.44 -21.26
N LEU A 16 4.56 -7.35 -20.78
CA LEU A 16 6.00 -7.14 -20.82
C LEU A 16 6.75 -8.24 -20.05
N LEU A 17 6.31 -8.61 -18.85
CA LEU A 17 6.93 -9.70 -18.08
C LEU A 17 6.81 -11.05 -18.78
N VAL A 18 5.66 -11.34 -19.41
CA VAL A 18 5.47 -12.55 -20.21
C VAL A 18 6.42 -12.57 -21.41
N LEU A 19 6.50 -11.46 -22.14
CA LEU A 19 7.43 -11.33 -23.27
C LEU A 19 8.89 -11.48 -22.82
N ALA A 20 9.27 -10.89 -21.69
CA ALA A 20 10.60 -11.02 -21.12
C ALA A 20 10.91 -12.47 -20.72
N ALA A 21 9.96 -13.16 -20.07
CA ALA A 21 10.12 -14.56 -19.68
C ALA A 21 10.29 -15.46 -20.92
N VAL A 22 9.48 -15.26 -21.95
CA VAL A 22 9.53 -16.04 -23.19
C VAL A 22 10.83 -15.76 -23.95
N GLY A 23 11.23 -14.50 -24.10
CA GLY A 23 12.49 -14.12 -24.74
C GLY A 23 13.71 -14.70 -24.02
N ALA A 24 13.76 -14.57 -22.69
CA ALA A 24 14.82 -15.14 -21.87
C ALA A 24 14.88 -16.68 -21.97
N ALA A 25 13.73 -17.35 -22.04
CA ALA A 25 13.68 -18.79 -22.20
C ALA A 25 14.24 -19.24 -23.57
N PHE A 26 13.92 -18.51 -24.65
CA PHE A 26 14.49 -18.78 -25.97
C PHE A 26 16.01 -18.56 -26.03
N GLU A 27 16.53 -17.58 -25.28
CA GLU A 27 17.97 -17.33 -25.15
C GLU A 27 18.67 -18.33 -24.20
N GLY A 28 17.93 -19.24 -23.54
CA GLY A 28 18.47 -20.18 -22.56
C GLY A 28 18.84 -19.54 -21.22
N ARG A 29 18.39 -18.31 -20.95
CA ARG A 29 18.65 -17.56 -19.72
C ARG A 29 17.63 -17.94 -18.64
N TRP A 30 17.79 -19.13 -18.08
CA TRP A 30 16.85 -19.70 -17.10
C TRP A 30 16.68 -18.87 -15.83
N ALA A 31 17.74 -18.23 -15.33
CA ALA A 31 17.67 -17.35 -14.18
C ALA A 31 16.74 -16.15 -14.43
N LEU A 32 16.93 -15.44 -15.56
CA LEU A 32 16.07 -14.32 -15.94
C LEU A 32 14.63 -14.77 -16.21
N THR A 33 14.46 -15.95 -16.82
CA THR A 33 13.14 -16.56 -17.04
C THR A 33 12.42 -16.78 -15.71
N PHE A 34 13.10 -17.38 -14.74
CA PHE A 34 12.56 -17.61 -13.40
C PHE A 34 12.18 -16.30 -12.71
N VAL A 35 13.07 -15.30 -12.72
CA VAL A 35 12.81 -13.98 -12.14
C VAL A 35 11.57 -13.32 -12.76
N ALA A 36 11.44 -13.36 -14.09
CA ALA A 36 10.29 -12.80 -14.79
C ALA A 36 8.97 -13.50 -14.40
N LEU A 37 8.97 -14.83 -14.35
CA LEU A 37 7.80 -15.62 -13.95
C LEU A 37 7.44 -15.43 -12.46
N ALA A 38 8.43 -15.41 -11.58
CA ALA A 38 8.22 -15.16 -10.15
C ALA A 38 7.64 -13.75 -9.91
N THR A 39 8.19 -12.74 -10.61
CA THR A 39 7.66 -11.36 -10.56
C THR A 39 6.21 -11.32 -11.04
N LEU A 40 5.90 -11.98 -12.16
CA LEU A 40 4.53 -12.05 -12.68
C LEU A 40 3.57 -12.72 -11.69
N ALA A 41 3.98 -13.85 -11.11
CA ALA A 41 3.19 -14.56 -10.11
C ALA A 41 2.90 -13.68 -8.88
N LEU A 42 3.92 -12.99 -8.36
CA LEU A 42 3.78 -12.05 -7.25
C LEU A 42 2.88 -10.85 -7.60
N ALA A 43 3.01 -10.29 -8.80
CA ALA A 43 2.17 -9.17 -9.26
C ALA A 43 0.69 -9.56 -9.39
N VAL A 44 0.40 -10.82 -9.75
CA VAL A 44 -0.97 -11.34 -9.88
C VAL A 44 -1.54 -11.83 -8.55
N ALA A 45 -0.69 -12.18 -7.57
CA ALA A 45 -1.12 -12.74 -6.29
C ALA A 45 -2.20 -11.91 -5.54
N PRO A 46 -2.14 -10.56 -5.46
CA PRO A 46 -3.17 -9.76 -4.78
C PRO A 46 -4.56 -9.92 -5.41
N LEU A 47 -4.65 -10.11 -6.72
CA LEU A 47 -5.92 -10.29 -7.43
C LEU A 47 -6.51 -11.66 -7.17
N VAL A 48 -5.65 -12.69 -7.12
CA VAL A 48 -6.08 -14.04 -6.76
C VAL A 48 -6.61 -14.01 -5.34
N LEU A 49 -5.87 -13.44 -4.39
CA LEU A 49 -6.29 -13.35 -3.00
C LEU A 49 -7.59 -12.57 -2.83
N ALA A 50 -7.71 -11.42 -3.50
CA ALA A 50 -8.94 -10.62 -3.55
C ALA A 50 -10.16 -11.44 -4.00
N SER A 51 -10.00 -12.24 -5.06
CA SER A 51 -11.07 -13.09 -5.57
C SER A 51 -11.48 -14.21 -4.61
N ARG A 52 -10.55 -14.69 -3.77
CA ARG A 52 -10.80 -15.75 -2.78
C ARG A 52 -11.48 -15.23 -1.53
N LEU A 53 -11.23 -13.96 -1.18
CA LEU A 53 -11.81 -13.29 -0.01
C LEU A 53 -13.06 -12.48 -0.35
N ASP A 54 -13.51 -12.51 -1.61
CA ASP A 54 -14.61 -11.71 -2.14
C ASP A 54 -14.44 -10.19 -1.91
N ILE A 55 -13.18 -9.72 -1.98
CA ILE A 55 -12.81 -8.32 -1.78
C ILE A 55 -12.61 -7.65 -3.15
N THR A 56 -13.20 -6.47 -3.33
CA THR A 56 -12.96 -5.64 -4.54
C THR A 56 -11.71 -4.78 -4.35
N LEU A 57 -10.64 -5.07 -5.09
CA LEU A 57 -9.43 -4.24 -5.09
C LEU A 57 -9.56 -3.06 -6.07
N PRO A 58 -9.31 -1.83 -5.62
CA PRO A 58 -9.32 -0.66 -6.50
C PRO A 58 -8.11 -0.70 -7.45
N LEU A 59 -8.29 -0.22 -8.68
CA LEU A 59 -7.25 -0.23 -9.71
C LEU A 59 -5.92 0.42 -9.27
N PRO A 60 -5.89 1.57 -8.56
CA PRO A 60 -4.65 2.17 -8.11
C PRO A 60 -3.82 1.25 -7.20
N PHE A 61 -4.48 0.45 -6.36
CA PHE A 61 -3.79 -0.49 -5.47
C PHE A 61 -3.12 -1.60 -6.27
N VAL A 62 -3.83 -2.18 -7.25
CA VAL A 62 -3.26 -3.21 -8.15
C VAL A 62 -2.09 -2.65 -8.96
N ALA A 63 -2.22 -1.42 -9.47
CA ALA A 63 -1.16 -0.76 -10.21
C ALA A 63 0.07 -0.49 -9.34
N ALA A 64 -0.12 0.07 -8.14
CA ALA A 64 0.95 0.34 -7.18
C ALA A 64 1.67 -0.95 -6.78
N ALA A 65 0.93 -2.02 -6.42
CA ALA A 65 1.51 -3.31 -6.08
C ALA A 65 2.29 -3.93 -7.26
N THR A 66 1.74 -3.89 -8.47
CA THR A 66 2.40 -4.40 -9.67
C THR A 66 3.71 -3.66 -9.95
N ILE A 67 3.69 -2.32 -9.90
CA ILE A 67 4.88 -1.48 -10.12
C ILE A 67 5.92 -1.77 -9.03
N PHE A 68 5.50 -1.84 -7.77
CA PHE A 68 6.38 -2.12 -6.65
C PHE A 68 7.10 -3.48 -6.81
N VAL A 69 6.36 -4.54 -7.15
CA VAL A 69 6.93 -5.89 -7.35
C VAL A 69 7.88 -5.94 -8.55
N ILE A 70 7.55 -5.27 -9.66
CA ILE A 70 8.46 -5.15 -10.81
C ILE A 70 9.74 -4.40 -10.41
N ALA A 71 9.58 -3.30 -9.68
CA ALA A 71 10.69 -2.47 -9.22
C ALA A 71 11.61 -3.20 -8.23
N SER A 72 11.04 -4.00 -7.33
CA SER A 72 11.81 -4.74 -6.33
C SER A 72 12.46 -6.01 -6.90
N VAL A 73 11.71 -6.84 -7.62
CA VAL A 73 12.20 -8.16 -8.05
C VAL A 73 12.81 -8.09 -9.44
N PHE A 74 12.02 -7.78 -10.47
CA PHE A 74 12.49 -7.85 -11.84
C PHE A 74 13.61 -6.84 -12.11
N MET A 75 13.44 -5.60 -11.65
CA MET A 75 14.45 -4.57 -11.90
C MET A 75 15.69 -4.71 -11.02
N GLY A 76 15.51 -5.23 -9.80
CA GLY A 76 16.61 -5.61 -8.91
C GLY A 76 17.50 -6.68 -9.53
N GLU A 77 16.91 -7.77 -10.02
CA GLU A 77 17.64 -8.95 -10.49
C GLU A 77 18.02 -8.92 -11.97
N ALA A 78 17.18 -8.38 -12.86
CA ALA A 78 17.45 -8.38 -14.30
C ALA A 78 18.43 -7.28 -14.72
N PHE A 79 18.51 -6.19 -13.94
CA PHE A 79 19.30 -5.01 -14.26
C PHE A 79 20.24 -4.57 -13.12
N ASP A 80 20.37 -5.38 -12.06
CA ASP A 80 21.25 -5.12 -10.90
C ASP A 80 21.01 -3.75 -10.23
N PHE A 81 19.76 -3.31 -10.12
CA PHE A 81 19.45 -1.97 -9.61
C PHE A 81 19.85 -1.75 -8.16
N TYR A 82 19.82 -2.80 -7.34
CA TYR A 82 20.27 -2.74 -5.95
C TYR A 82 21.75 -2.37 -5.82
N GLU A 83 22.59 -2.82 -6.75
CA GLU A 83 24.02 -2.49 -6.77
C GLU A 83 24.29 -1.17 -7.50
N ARG A 84 23.50 -0.86 -8.53
CA ARG A 84 23.74 0.30 -9.38
C ARG A 84 23.27 1.63 -8.77
N PHE A 85 22.20 1.60 -7.98
CA PHE A 85 21.60 2.79 -7.40
C PHE A 85 21.48 2.65 -5.89
N TRP A 86 22.35 3.31 -5.13
CA TRP A 86 22.43 3.22 -3.67
C TRP A 86 21.11 3.59 -2.94
N TRP A 87 20.29 4.47 -3.52
CA TRP A 87 19.03 4.90 -2.92
C TRP A 87 17.86 3.98 -3.26
N TRP A 88 18.06 3.02 -4.19
CA TRP A 88 17.00 2.17 -4.71
C TRP A 88 16.31 1.37 -3.61
N ASP A 89 17.12 0.72 -2.78
CA ASP A 89 16.63 -0.06 -1.66
C ASP A 89 15.89 0.80 -0.63
N ILE A 90 16.41 2.00 -0.35
CA ILE A 90 15.80 2.96 0.57
C ILE A 90 14.43 3.43 0.03
N ALA A 91 14.30 3.67 -1.28
CA ALA A 91 13.04 4.09 -1.88
C ALA A 91 11.98 2.97 -1.85
N LEU A 92 12.37 1.72 -2.10
CA LEU A 92 11.48 0.56 -1.99
C LEU A 92 11.04 0.33 -0.54
N HIS A 93 11.97 0.36 0.40
CA HIS A 93 11.64 0.23 1.83
C HIS A 93 10.75 1.38 2.29
N GLY A 94 11.07 2.63 1.94
CA GLY A 94 10.28 3.81 2.29
C GLY A 94 8.86 3.75 1.72
N SER A 95 8.71 3.40 0.44
CA SER A 95 7.38 3.29 -0.19
C SER A 95 6.53 2.18 0.43
N SER A 96 7.13 1.02 0.74
CA SER A 96 6.42 -0.05 1.45
C SER A 96 6.04 0.33 2.88
N ALA A 97 6.94 1.01 3.62
CA ALA A 97 6.66 1.49 4.98
C ALA A 97 5.50 2.49 5.00
N ILE A 98 5.44 3.41 4.03
CA ILE A 98 4.31 4.33 3.86
C ILE A 98 3.03 3.55 3.57
N GLY A 99 3.07 2.61 2.62
CA GLY A 99 1.91 1.81 2.24
C GLY A 99 1.34 1.00 3.41
N PHE A 100 2.18 0.23 4.10
CA PHE A 100 1.78 -0.55 5.27
C PHE A 100 1.37 0.34 6.46
N GLY A 101 2.04 1.48 6.65
CA GLY A 101 1.69 2.45 7.68
C GLY A 101 0.27 3.02 7.48
N LEU A 102 -0.08 3.39 6.24
CA LEU A 102 -1.43 3.87 5.92
C LEU A 102 -2.49 2.77 6.09
N VAL A 103 -2.22 1.54 5.63
CA VAL A 103 -3.12 0.40 5.82
C VAL A 103 -3.35 0.11 7.30
N GLY A 104 -2.28 0.09 8.11
CA GLY A 104 -2.36 -0.09 9.56
C GLY A 104 -3.12 1.03 10.25
N PHE A 105 -2.89 2.28 9.85
CA PHE A 105 -3.61 3.44 10.37
C PHE A 105 -5.12 3.36 10.10
N ILE A 106 -5.52 3.04 8.86
CA ILE A 106 -6.92 2.85 8.50
C ILE A 106 -7.54 1.68 9.28
N PHE A 107 -6.81 0.57 9.41
CA PHE A 107 -7.27 -0.59 10.18
C PHE A 107 -7.57 -0.23 11.65
N VAL A 108 -6.70 0.56 12.29
CA VAL A 108 -6.91 1.04 13.64
C VAL A 108 -8.15 1.95 13.72
N LEU A 109 -8.33 2.88 12.77
CA LEU A 109 -9.53 3.73 12.73
C LEU A 109 -10.82 2.91 12.58
N MET A 110 -10.82 1.89 11.71
CA MET A 110 -11.94 0.98 11.53
C MET A 110 -12.27 0.18 12.80
N MET A 111 -11.27 -0.15 13.61
CA MET A 111 -11.47 -0.80 14.91
C MET A 111 -12.16 0.13 15.92
N PHE A 112 -11.89 1.44 15.86
CA PHE A 112 -12.47 2.44 16.76
C PHE A 112 -13.83 3.01 16.29
N GLU A 113 -14.22 2.75 15.05
CA GLU A 113 -15.51 3.20 14.51
C GLU A 113 -16.73 2.53 15.21
N GLY A 114 -16.50 1.52 16.05
CA GLY A 114 -17.49 0.92 16.94
C GLY A 114 -17.70 1.64 18.29
N ASP A 115 -16.74 2.45 18.75
CA ASP A 115 -16.85 3.23 20.00
C ASP A 115 -16.09 4.56 19.89
N ARG A 116 -16.87 5.60 19.51
CA ARG A 116 -16.69 7.03 19.77
C ARG A 116 -15.24 7.50 20.01
N PHE A 117 -14.68 8.19 19.01
CA PHE A 117 -13.74 9.28 19.27
C PHE A 117 -14.48 10.47 19.92
N ALA A 118 -15.08 10.24 21.10
CA ALA A 118 -15.45 11.32 21.99
C ALA A 118 -14.16 11.77 22.66
N ALA A 119 -13.38 12.61 21.97
CA ALA A 119 -12.52 13.52 22.70
C ALA A 119 -13.45 14.27 23.66
N PRO A 120 -13.26 14.19 24.99
CA PRO A 120 -13.93 15.12 25.85
C PRO A 120 -13.34 16.48 25.50
N LEU A 121 -14.04 17.24 24.64
CA LEU A 121 -13.86 18.68 24.47
C LEU A 121 -14.18 19.45 25.77
N GLY A 122 -14.35 18.74 26.90
CA GLY A 122 -14.53 19.31 28.22
C GLY A 122 -13.29 20.02 28.78
N ILE A 123 -12.12 19.97 28.13
CA ILE A 123 -10.98 20.82 28.51
C ILE A 123 -11.01 22.20 27.82
N MET A 124 -11.93 22.45 26.88
CA MET A 124 -12.13 23.80 26.32
C MET A 124 -13.40 24.51 26.80
N SER A 125 -14.23 23.85 27.62
CA SER A 125 -15.42 24.47 28.24
C SER A 125 -15.36 24.52 29.77
N ASP A 126 -14.26 24.11 30.40
CA ASP A 126 -14.03 24.45 31.81
C ASP A 126 -13.71 25.95 31.85
N GLY A 127 -14.78 26.73 31.85
CA GLY A 127 -14.77 28.15 32.12
C GLY A 127 -13.90 28.39 33.34
N ILE A 128 -13.04 29.40 33.23
CA ILE A 128 -12.25 29.93 34.34
C ILE A 128 -13.22 30.19 35.50
N ARG A 129 -13.28 29.25 36.46
CA ARG A 129 -14.00 29.46 37.71
C ARG A 129 -13.16 30.46 38.50
N THR A 130 -13.56 31.73 38.46
CA THR A 130 -13.05 32.73 39.39
C THR A 130 -13.67 32.44 40.76
N CYS A 131 -12.97 31.68 41.59
CA CYS A 131 -13.35 31.48 42.98
C CYS A 131 -12.82 32.66 43.81
N GLY A 132 -13.72 33.43 44.42
CA GLY A 132 -13.40 34.36 45.51
C GLY A 132 -13.87 33.82 46.86
N ASP A 133 -13.49 34.50 47.95
CA ASP A 133 -13.70 34.06 49.35
C ASP A 133 -15.16 33.78 49.78
N ARG A 134 -16.15 34.03 48.92
CA ARG A 134 -17.57 33.74 49.16
C ARG A 134 -18.13 32.60 48.31
N GLY A 135 -17.27 31.80 47.68
CA GLY A 135 -17.63 30.60 46.91
C GLY A 135 -17.66 30.82 45.39
N CYS A 136 -17.54 29.72 44.64
CA CYS A 136 -17.56 29.68 43.19
C CYS A 136 -19.01 29.70 42.68
N VAL A 137 -19.36 30.66 41.82
CA VAL A 137 -20.67 30.72 41.14
C VAL A 137 -20.46 30.39 39.65
N LEU A 138 -21.35 29.58 39.07
CA LEU A 138 -21.38 29.30 37.63
C LEU A 138 -21.87 30.58 36.94
N GLY A 139 -21.00 31.25 36.19
CA GLY A 139 -21.40 32.40 35.38
C GLY A 139 -22.19 31.93 34.18
N ASP A 140 -23.50 32.20 34.17
CA ASP A 140 -24.28 32.18 32.92
C ASP A 140 -23.88 33.42 32.10
N LEU A 141 -23.59 33.21 30.80
CA LEU A 141 -23.12 34.20 29.82
C LEU A 141 -23.90 35.52 29.82
#